data_AF-A0A1Q8B0F1-F1
#
_entry.id   AF-A0A1Q8B0F1-F1
#
_cell.length_a   1.000
_cell.length_b   1.000
_cell.length_c   1.000
_cell.angle_alpha   90.00
_cell.angle_beta   90.00
_cell.angle_gamma   90.00
#
_symmetry.space_group_name_H-M   'P 1'
#
loop_
_entity.id
_entity.type
_entity.pdbx_description
1 polymer ?
#
loop_
_entity_poly.entity_id
_entity_poly.type
_entity_poly.pdbx_seq_one_letter_code
_entity_poly.pdbx_strand_id
1 'polypeptide(L)'
;MLALAQYVMTAREQEEYSALRATIRERGTTRVWVFLVGLVAWGALTVATAALASTPVAVLLPLLILAAAFEAVLALHVGVERIGRYLQVFYEDQDEDADHGLRRSVLDTREHSARGPSERERASEASGGGAPRAVNNVASASGAGVGHRASKKWEHAAMSFGRPAGAVATDALFSIPFLIAALFNFAPVLVTNPIGVELIFVGGAHALFVLRVIVARVAAARQRAIDLERFQQLKAGPR
;
A
#
# COMPACT_ATOMS: atom_id res chain seq x y z
N MET A 1 10.81 13.90 36.64
CA MET A 1 11.70 14.15 35.48
C MET A 1 12.43 12.86 35.09
N LEU A 2 11.68 11.78 34.83
CA LEU A 2 12.23 10.59 34.20
C LEU A 2 12.21 10.83 32.69
N ALA A 3 13.30 10.47 32.05
CA ALA A 3 13.63 10.77 30.68
C ALA A 3 12.46 10.53 29.72
N LEU A 4 11.98 11.62 29.11
CA LEU A 4 11.37 11.57 27.78
C LEU A 4 12.50 11.13 26.82
N ALA A 5 12.80 9.84 26.83
CA ALA A 5 13.55 9.22 25.76
C ALA A 5 12.68 9.39 24.51
N GLN A 6 12.86 10.52 23.83
CA GLN A 6 12.49 10.61 22.43
C GLN A 6 13.09 9.37 21.79
N TYR A 7 12.24 8.49 21.29
CA TYR A 7 12.67 7.37 20.47
C TYR A 7 13.20 7.99 19.18
N VAL A 8 14.43 8.50 19.26
CA VAL A 8 15.18 9.00 18.13
C VAL A 8 15.65 7.74 17.46
N MET A 9 15.06 7.42 16.30
CA MET A 9 15.61 6.42 15.39
C MET A 9 17.12 6.65 15.32
N THR A 10 17.89 5.60 15.55
CA THR A 10 19.33 5.69 15.43
C THR A 10 19.68 6.15 14.01
N ALA A 11 20.80 6.83 13.83
CA ALA A 11 21.23 7.29 12.50
C ALA A 11 21.25 6.14 11.48
N ARG A 12 21.61 4.93 11.94
CA ARG A 12 21.58 3.70 11.16
C ARG A 12 20.15 3.31 10.73
N GLU A 13 19.20 3.31 11.65
CA GLU A 13 17.79 2.99 11.35
C GLU A 13 17.18 4.02 10.39
N GLN A 14 17.55 5.29 10.52
CA GLN A 14 17.10 6.34 9.60
C GLN A 14 17.67 6.13 8.19
N GLU A 15 18.95 5.78 8.09
CA GLU A 15 19.59 5.43 6.81
C GLU A 15 18.91 4.21 6.18
N GLU A 16 18.67 3.15 6.95
CA GLU A 16 17.99 1.94 6.49
C GLU A 16 16.57 2.23 5.99
N TYR A 17 15.78 2.96 6.78
CA TYR A 17 14.43 3.39 6.39
C TYR A 17 14.45 4.17 5.07
N SER A 18 15.38 5.12 4.93
CA SER A 18 15.51 5.95 3.73
C SER A 18 15.89 5.12 2.50
N ALA A 19 16.80 4.15 2.65
CA ALA A 19 17.24 3.26 1.58
C ALA A 19 16.10 2.32 1.12
N LEU A 20 15.32 1.79 2.06
CA LEU A 20 14.17 0.95 1.74
C LEU A 20 13.05 1.73 1.04
N ARG A 21 12.76 2.96 1.48
CA ARG A 21 11.82 3.87 0.80
C ARG A 21 12.30 4.23 -0.61
N ALA A 22 13.59 4.49 -0.80
CA ALA A 22 14.18 4.73 -2.12
C ALA A 22 14.00 3.50 -3.03
N THR A 23 14.25 2.31 -2.51
CA THR A 23 14.06 1.04 -3.24
C THR A 23 12.60 0.84 -3.68
N ILE A 24 11.63 1.16 -2.82
CA ILE A 24 10.20 1.11 -3.17
C ILE A 24 9.89 2.04 -4.34
N ARG A 25 10.40 3.29 -4.30
CA ARG A 25 10.18 4.27 -5.38
C ARG A 25 10.79 3.80 -6.70
N GLU A 26 12.04 3.35 -6.66
CA GLU A 26 12.76 2.85 -7.83
C GLU A 26 12.01 1.69 -8.48
N ARG A 27 11.68 0.64 -7.71
CA ARG A 27 10.95 -0.53 -8.22
C ARG A 27 9.55 -0.18 -8.70
N GLY A 28 8.88 0.77 -8.04
CA GLY A 28 7.59 1.30 -8.47
C GLY A 28 7.64 1.88 -9.89
N THR A 29 8.67 2.70 -10.16
CA THR A 29 8.94 3.27 -11.48
C THR A 29 9.35 2.20 -12.50
N THR A 30 10.28 1.30 -12.13
CA THR A 30 10.73 0.20 -12.99
C THR A 30 9.57 -0.68 -13.44
N ARG A 31 8.62 -0.98 -12.55
CA ARG A 31 7.43 -1.77 -12.88
C ARG A 31 6.59 -1.13 -13.99
N VAL A 32 6.40 0.19 -13.95
CA VAL A 32 5.65 0.91 -15.00
C VAL A 32 6.41 0.86 -16.32
N TRP A 33 7.72 1.06 -16.31
CA TRP A 33 8.54 0.95 -17.51
C TRP A 33 8.54 -0.46 -18.11
N VAL A 34 8.67 -1.51 -17.29
CA VAL A 34 8.58 -2.90 -17.75
C VAL A 34 7.23 -3.18 -18.41
N PHE A 35 6.14 -2.69 -17.81
CA PHE A 35 4.81 -2.79 -18.42
C PHE A 35 4.73 -2.09 -19.77
N LEU A 36 5.18 -0.84 -19.88
CA LEU A 36 5.13 -0.06 -21.12
C LEU A 36 5.99 -0.70 -22.22
N VAL A 37 7.24 -1.06 -21.90
CA VAL A 37 8.15 -1.73 -22.85
C VAL A 37 7.58 -3.09 -23.27
N GLY A 38 7.02 -3.84 -22.33
CA GLY A 38 6.38 -5.13 -22.61
C GLY A 38 5.20 -5.00 -23.58
N LEU A 39 4.33 -4.00 -23.40
CA LEU A 39 3.22 -3.76 -24.32
C LEU A 39 3.68 -3.28 -25.70
N VAL A 40 4.68 -2.41 -25.78
CA VAL A 40 5.25 -1.97 -27.06
C VAL A 40 5.88 -3.15 -27.80
N ALA A 41 6.68 -3.96 -27.10
CA ALA A 41 7.30 -5.16 -27.68
C ALA A 41 6.24 -6.17 -28.16
N TRP A 42 5.19 -6.41 -27.36
CA TRP A 42 4.06 -7.24 -27.76
C TRP A 42 3.37 -6.72 -29.02
N GLY A 43 3.04 -5.44 -29.07
CA GLY A 43 2.34 -4.84 -30.22
C GLY A 43 3.18 -4.91 -31.49
N ALA A 44 4.46 -4.54 -31.41
CA ALA A 44 5.40 -4.65 -32.52
C ALA A 44 5.52 -6.09 -33.03
N LEU A 45 5.62 -7.05 -32.11
CA LEU A 45 5.76 -8.46 -32.46
C LEU A 45 4.48 -9.01 -33.10
N THR A 46 3.32 -8.65 -32.56
CA THR A 46 2.00 -9.01 -33.13
C THR A 46 1.90 -8.57 -34.59
N VAL A 47 2.26 -7.32 -34.89
CA VAL A 47 2.23 -6.79 -36.27
C VAL A 47 3.25 -7.53 -37.15
N ALA A 48 4.48 -7.70 -36.67
CA ALA A 48 5.54 -8.35 -37.44
C ALA A 48 5.20 -9.82 -37.76
N THR A 49 4.74 -10.59 -36.77
CA THR A 49 4.43 -12.01 -36.96
C THR A 49 3.14 -12.22 -37.73
N ALA A 50 2.14 -11.33 -37.62
CA ALA A 50 0.95 -11.39 -38.46
C ALA A 50 1.28 -11.25 -39.96
N ALA A 51 2.33 -10.48 -40.30
CA ALA A 51 2.75 -10.29 -41.68
C ALA A 51 3.66 -11.42 -42.21
N LEU A 52 4.41 -12.10 -41.32
CA LEU A 52 5.55 -12.92 -41.73
C LEU A 52 5.49 -14.39 -41.29
N ALA A 53 4.58 -14.75 -40.38
CA ALA A 53 4.57 -16.08 -39.76
C ALA A 53 3.24 -16.81 -39.96
N SER A 54 3.26 -18.13 -39.73
CA SER A 54 2.04 -18.93 -39.67
C SER A 54 1.18 -18.55 -38.47
N THR A 55 -0.13 -18.78 -38.55
CA THR A 55 -1.10 -18.39 -37.49
C THR A 55 -0.66 -18.84 -36.09
N PRO A 56 -0.22 -20.09 -35.84
CA PRO A 56 0.19 -20.49 -34.50
C PRO A 56 1.39 -19.70 -33.97
N VAL A 57 2.38 -19.43 -34.81
CA VAL A 57 3.55 -18.62 -34.42
C VAL A 57 3.14 -17.16 -34.19
N ALA A 58 2.26 -16.64 -35.05
CA ALA A 58 1.78 -15.26 -34.99
C ALA A 58 1.01 -14.91 -33.72
N VAL A 59 0.43 -15.91 -33.05
CA VAL A 59 -0.29 -15.71 -31.78
C VAL A 59 0.49 -16.18 -30.56
N LEU A 60 1.32 -17.23 -30.66
CA LEU A 60 2.05 -17.74 -29.49
C LEU A 60 3.26 -16.88 -29.13
N LEU A 61 3.97 -16.34 -30.12
CA LEU A 61 5.17 -15.55 -29.85
C LEU A 61 4.85 -14.23 -29.12
N PRO A 62 3.85 -13.43 -29.52
CA PRO A 62 3.48 -12.25 -28.75
C PRO A 62 2.84 -12.60 -27.40
N LEU A 63 2.11 -13.72 -27.28
CA LEU A 63 1.60 -14.21 -26.00
C LEU A 63 2.75 -14.50 -25.01
N LEU A 64 3.86 -15.07 -25.48
CA LEU A 64 5.05 -15.31 -24.64
C LEU A 64 5.63 -13.99 -24.11
N ILE A 65 5.69 -12.94 -24.94
CA ILE A 65 6.14 -11.62 -24.52
C ILE A 65 5.21 -11.02 -23.46
N LEU A 66 3.88 -11.15 -23.64
CA LEU A 66 2.92 -10.73 -22.62
C LEU A 66 3.12 -11.49 -21.31
N ALA A 67 3.30 -12.81 -21.37
CA ALA A 67 3.54 -13.63 -20.20
C ALA A 67 4.81 -13.22 -19.45
N ALA A 68 5.92 -13.04 -20.18
CA ALA A 68 7.19 -12.60 -19.58
C ALA A 68 7.09 -11.20 -18.94
N ALA A 69 6.46 -10.25 -19.63
CA ALA A 69 6.24 -8.90 -19.09
C ALA A 69 5.36 -8.91 -17.84
N PHE A 70 4.29 -9.71 -17.84
CA PHE A 70 3.41 -9.88 -16.68
C PHE A 70 4.15 -10.46 -15.47
N GLU A 71 4.94 -11.52 -15.66
CA GLU A 71 5.73 -12.12 -14.58
C GLU A 71 6.75 -11.15 -13.98
N ALA A 72 7.41 -10.35 -14.82
CA ALA A 72 8.33 -9.31 -14.36
C ALA A 72 7.61 -8.22 -13.53
N VAL A 73 6.44 -7.77 -13.98
CA VAL A 73 5.59 -6.82 -13.23
C VAL A 73 5.14 -7.41 -11.90
N LEU A 74 4.70 -8.67 -11.89
CA LEU A 74 4.28 -9.39 -10.68
C LEU A 74 5.42 -9.50 -9.68
N ALA A 75 6.62 -9.92 -10.12
CA ALA A 75 7.79 -10.06 -9.27
C ALA A 75 8.19 -8.71 -8.64
N LEU A 76 8.17 -7.63 -9.41
CA LEU A 76 8.43 -6.28 -8.91
C LEU A 76 7.36 -5.83 -7.90
N HIS A 77 6.09 -6.10 -8.18
CA HIS A 77 4.99 -5.73 -7.29
C HIS A 77 5.07 -6.43 -5.93
N VAL A 78 5.24 -7.76 -5.93
CA VAL A 78 5.37 -8.55 -4.69
C VAL A 78 6.60 -8.11 -3.89
N GLY A 79 7.72 -7.83 -4.57
CA GLY A 79 8.93 -7.32 -3.93
C GLY A 79 8.70 -5.99 -3.22
N VAL A 80 8.00 -5.04 -3.86
CA VAL A 80 7.67 -3.73 -3.26
C VAL A 80 6.72 -3.88 -2.07
N GLU A 81 5.67 -4.68 -2.20
CA GLU A 81 4.68 -4.88 -1.13
C GLU A 81 5.36 -5.46 0.13
N ARG A 82 6.25 -6.45 -0.05
CA ARG A 82 6.98 -7.06 1.08
C ARG A 82 7.87 -6.06 1.80
N ILE A 83 8.60 -5.20 1.07
CA ILE A 83 9.40 -4.12 1.69
C ILE A 83 8.50 -3.12 2.40
N GLY A 84 7.36 -2.77 1.81
CA GLY A 84 6.38 -1.88 2.45
C GLY A 84 5.84 -2.44 3.76
N ARG A 85 5.54 -3.74 3.83
CA ARG A 85 5.09 -4.42 5.05
C ARG A 85 6.17 -4.45 6.12
N TYR A 86 7.41 -4.71 5.73
CA TYR A 86 8.55 -4.64 6.64
C TYR A 86 8.67 -3.23 7.24
N LEU A 87 8.62 -2.19 6.40
CA LEU A 87 8.66 -0.80 6.88
C LEU A 87 7.53 -0.49 7.85
N GLN A 88 6.31 -0.93 7.54
CA GLN A 88 5.14 -0.71 8.40
C GLN A 88 5.37 -1.30 9.80
N VAL A 89 5.76 -2.57 9.88
CA VAL A 89 5.91 -3.27 11.16
C VAL A 89 7.09 -2.74 11.98
N PHE A 90 8.24 -2.51 11.35
CA PHE A 90 9.47 -2.18 12.08
C PHE A 90 9.64 -0.71 12.38
N TYR A 91 9.08 0.20 11.56
CA TYR A 91 9.32 1.63 11.68
C TYR A 91 8.04 2.43 11.94
N GLU A 92 6.93 2.12 11.25
CA GLU A 92 5.71 2.94 11.36
C GLU A 92 4.91 2.63 12.64
N ASP A 93 4.83 1.36 13.07
CA ASP A 93 4.13 0.99 14.33
C ASP A 93 4.81 1.56 15.59
N GLN A 94 6.13 1.81 15.56
CA GLN A 94 6.86 2.35 16.71
C GLN A 94 6.47 3.82 17.03
N ASP A 95 6.13 4.59 15.99
CA ASP A 95 5.71 5.99 16.12
C ASP A 95 4.31 6.14 16.74
N GLU A 96 3.46 5.11 16.62
CA GLU A 96 2.13 5.08 17.25
C GLU A 96 2.22 4.75 18.74
N ASP A 97 3.02 3.75 19.12
CA ASP A 97 3.22 3.38 20.52
C ASP A 97 3.86 4.51 21.35
N ALA A 98 4.84 5.22 20.76
CA ALA A 98 5.50 6.35 21.40
C ALA A 98 4.53 7.53 21.65
N ASP A 99 3.68 7.86 20.67
CA ASP A 99 2.69 8.94 20.80
C ASP A 99 1.56 8.58 21.77
N HIS A 100 1.13 7.32 21.80
CA HIS A 100 0.16 6.84 22.79
C HIS A 100 0.71 6.90 24.22
N GLY A 101 1.97 6.51 24.43
CA GLY A 101 2.66 6.65 25.72
C GLY A 101 2.77 8.12 26.16
N LEU A 102 3.16 9.00 25.24
CA LEU A 102 3.25 10.45 25.49
C LEU A 102 1.89 11.05 25.86
N ARG A 103 0.81 10.68 25.14
CA ARG A 103 -0.56 11.13 25.44
C ARG A 103 -1.04 10.67 26.81
N ARG A 104 -0.81 9.42 27.19
CA ARG A 104 -1.24 8.89 28.49
C ARG A 104 -0.52 9.61 29.63
N SER A 105 0.80 9.79 29.51
CA SER A 105 1.59 10.55 30.51
C SER A 105 1.14 12.00 30.68
N VAL A 106 0.81 12.70 29.59
CA VAL A 106 0.28 14.08 29.65
C VAL A 106 -1.07 14.14 30.34
N LEU A 107 -1.96 13.18 30.09
CA LEU A 107 -3.27 13.11 30.76
C LEU A 107 -3.10 12.82 32.25
N ASP A 108 -2.26 11.86 32.64
CA ASP A 108 -2.02 11.52 34.05
C ASP A 108 -1.38 12.68 34.83
N THR A 109 -0.48 13.44 34.19
CA THR A 109 0.12 14.65 34.78
C THR A 109 -0.92 15.75 34.96
N ARG A 110 -1.85 15.90 34.00
CA ARG A 110 -2.92 16.89 34.07
C ARG A 110 -3.94 16.54 35.15
N GLU A 111 -4.28 15.27 35.32
CA GLU A 111 -5.19 14.81 36.38
C GLU A 111 -4.57 14.93 37.78
N HIS A 112 -3.26 14.67 37.93
CA HIS A 112 -2.55 14.94 39.19
C HIS A 112 -2.44 16.42 39.52
N SER A 113 -2.32 17.29 38.53
CA SER A 113 -2.26 18.75 38.75
C SER A 113 -3.64 19.39 38.97
N ALA A 114 -4.73 18.75 38.52
CA ALA A 114 -6.10 19.23 38.74
C ALA A 114 -6.70 18.77 40.07
N ARG A 115 -6.15 17.72 40.70
CA ARG A 115 -6.42 17.39 42.11
C ARG A 115 -5.63 18.31 43.04
N GLY A 116 -6.06 19.56 43.12
CA GLY A 116 -5.70 20.41 44.26
C GLY A 116 -6.26 19.83 45.58
N PRO A 117 -5.64 20.12 46.73
CA PRO A 117 -6.08 19.65 48.04
C PRO A 117 -7.35 20.41 48.46
N SER A 118 -8.51 20.04 47.92
CA SER A 118 -9.79 20.62 48.30
C SER A 118 -10.88 19.55 48.34
N GLU A 119 -10.66 18.49 49.13
CA GLU A 119 -11.76 17.62 49.59
C GLU A 119 -11.63 17.38 51.10
N ARG A 120 -11.81 18.48 51.86
CA ARG A 120 -12.36 18.46 53.21
C ARG A 120 -13.09 19.78 53.44
N GLU A 121 -14.31 19.90 52.93
CA GLU A 121 -15.41 20.56 53.67
C GLU A 121 -16.74 20.50 52.91
N ARG A 122 -17.78 20.11 53.67
CA ARG A 122 -19.19 20.53 53.60
C ARG A 122 -20.11 20.01 52.49
N ALA A 123 -20.89 19.01 52.91
CA ALA A 123 -22.35 19.05 53.11
C ALA A 123 -23.20 20.16 52.44
N SER A 124 -24.30 19.68 51.82
CA SER A 124 -25.67 20.21 51.78
C SER A 124 -25.97 21.57 51.14
N GLU A 125 -26.84 21.55 50.12
CA GLU A 125 -27.94 22.48 49.75
C GLU A 125 -28.12 22.48 48.21
N ALA A 126 -29.22 21.93 47.67
CA ALA A 126 -30.53 22.55 47.42
C ALA A 126 -30.60 23.45 46.16
N SER A 127 -31.38 22.95 45.19
CA SER A 127 -32.35 23.64 44.31
C SER A 127 -32.08 25.08 43.81
N GLY A 128 -32.03 25.26 42.49
CA GLY A 128 -32.27 26.57 41.86
C GLY A 128 -31.73 26.69 40.44
N GLY A 129 -32.61 26.85 39.45
CA GLY A 129 -32.25 26.98 38.03
C GLY A 129 -31.78 28.37 37.60
N GLY A 130 -31.32 28.48 36.35
CA GLY A 130 -31.08 29.75 35.67
C GLY A 130 -30.00 29.68 34.60
N ALA A 131 -30.40 29.84 33.33
CA ALA A 131 -29.53 30.07 32.18
C ALA A 131 -29.19 31.59 32.02
N PRO A 132 -28.55 32.03 30.92
CA PRO A 132 -27.13 31.91 30.59
C PRO A 132 -26.46 33.30 30.45
N ARG A 133 -25.12 33.39 30.47
CA ARG A 133 -24.41 34.52 29.84
C ARG A 133 -22.95 34.23 29.51
N ALA A 134 -22.58 34.68 28.32
CA ALA A 134 -21.24 34.71 27.77
C ALA A 134 -20.39 35.82 28.42
N VAL A 135 -19.09 35.57 28.60
CA VAL A 135 -18.00 36.54 28.33
C VAL A 135 -16.64 35.84 28.30
N ASN A 136 -15.89 36.22 27.27
CA ASN A 136 -14.44 36.16 27.01
C ASN A 136 -13.52 35.81 28.19
N ASN A 137 -12.52 34.96 27.92
CA ASN A 137 -11.15 35.33 28.27
C ASN A 137 -10.07 34.60 27.45
N VAL A 138 -9.17 35.41 26.93
CA VAL A 138 -7.87 35.05 26.35
C VAL A 138 -6.89 34.93 27.51
N ALA A 139 -6.26 33.77 27.70
CA ALA A 139 -4.98 33.65 28.39
C ALA A 139 -4.32 32.29 28.11
N SER A 140 -3.21 32.37 27.36
CA SER A 140 -1.96 31.64 27.57
C SER A 140 -2.00 30.20 28.10
N ALA A 141 -1.70 29.25 27.21
CA ALA A 141 -0.99 28.04 27.58
C ALA A 141 -0.02 27.60 26.47
N SER A 142 1.25 27.92 26.70
CA SER A 142 2.42 27.10 26.39
C SER A 142 2.52 26.51 24.98
N GLY A 143 3.21 27.25 24.11
CA GLY A 143 3.80 26.71 22.89
C GLY A 143 4.96 25.78 23.23
N ALA A 144 4.74 24.47 23.11
CA ALA A 144 5.82 23.46 22.99
C ALA A 144 5.37 22.11 22.39
N GLY A 145 4.16 21.99 21.83
CA GLY A 145 3.62 20.70 21.36
C GLY A 145 2.91 20.71 20.00
N VAL A 146 3.06 21.78 19.22
CA VAL A 146 2.29 21.99 17.98
C VAL A 146 2.95 21.31 16.76
N GLY A 147 4.26 21.08 16.78
CA GLY A 147 4.99 20.49 15.65
C GLY A 147 4.62 19.03 15.33
N HIS A 148 4.47 18.18 16.34
CA HIS A 148 4.25 16.73 16.14
C HIS A 148 2.79 16.35 15.85
N ARG A 149 1.81 17.17 16.29
CA ARG A 149 0.39 16.96 15.96
C ARG A 149 0.01 17.50 14.58
N ALA A 150 0.71 18.53 14.11
CA ALA A 150 0.53 19.04 12.75
C ALA A 150 1.10 18.06 11.71
N SER A 151 2.20 17.35 12.03
CA SER A 151 2.82 16.38 11.11
C SER A 151 1.89 15.20 10.79
N LYS A 152 1.35 14.53 11.81
CA LYS A 152 0.45 13.38 11.61
C LYS A 152 -0.87 13.74 10.91
N LYS A 153 -1.34 14.99 11.05
CA LYS A 153 -2.58 15.47 10.40
C LYS A 153 -2.40 15.69 8.90
N TRP A 154 -1.27 16.23 8.45
CA TRP A 154 -1.06 16.40 7.01
C TRP A 154 -0.80 15.07 6.31
N GLU A 155 -0.21 14.07 6.98
CA GLU A 155 -0.04 12.71 6.44
C GLU A 155 -1.39 12.01 6.27
N HIS A 156 -2.25 12.06 7.29
CA HIS A 156 -3.62 11.58 7.14
C HIS A 156 -4.42 12.36 6.09
N ALA A 157 -4.25 13.69 6.02
CA ALA A 157 -4.88 14.50 4.99
C ALA A 157 -4.38 14.10 3.59
N ALA A 158 -3.06 13.95 3.39
CA ALA A 158 -2.45 13.52 2.13
C ALA A 158 -2.89 12.09 1.73
N MET A 159 -2.98 11.17 2.70
CA MET A 159 -3.54 9.83 2.47
C MET A 159 -5.03 9.87 2.13
N SER A 160 -5.79 10.80 2.70
CA SER A 160 -7.21 10.98 2.40
C SER A 160 -7.48 11.63 1.04
N PHE A 161 -6.56 12.48 0.57
CA PHE A 161 -6.61 13.09 -0.77
C PHE A 161 -6.37 12.07 -1.90
N GLY A 162 -5.68 10.96 -1.61
CA GLY A 162 -5.24 10.01 -2.64
C GLY A 162 -6.31 9.04 -3.17
N ARG A 163 -7.52 9.01 -2.60
CA ARG A 163 -8.56 8.05 -3.01
C ARG A 163 -9.92 8.73 -3.18
N PRO A 164 -10.23 9.27 -4.37
CA PRO A 164 -11.60 9.64 -4.69
C PRO A 164 -12.49 8.40 -4.54
N ALA A 165 -13.57 8.51 -3.78
CA ALA A 165 -14.58 7.46 -3.73
C ALA A 165 -15.08 7.18 -5.15
N GLY A 166 -14.87 5.96 -5.65
CA GLY A 166 -15.25 5.56 -7.01
C GLY A 166 -14.18 5.76 -8.10
N ALA A 167 -12.97 6.22 -7.76
CA ALA A 167 -11.86 6.15 -8.71
C ALA A 167 -11.58 4.67 -9.04
N VAL A 168 -11.59 4.32 -10.33
CA VAL A 168 -11.21 3.00 -10.81
C VAL A 168 -9.80 2.72 -10.33
N ALA A 169 -9.66 1.92 -9.27
CA ALA A 169 -8.37 1.49 -8.79
C ALA A 169 -7.77 0.65 -9.91
N THR A 170 -6.87 1.25 -10.71
CA THR A 170 -6.03 0.50 -11.64
C THR A 170 -5.33 -0.55 -10.81
N ASP A 171 -5.70 -1.82 -11.02
CA ASP A 171 -5.11 -2.95 -10.33
C ASP A 171 -3.58 -2.87 -10.46
N ALA A 172 -2.87 -3.04 -9.35
CA ALA A 172 -1.43 -2.78 -9.26
C ALA A 172 -0.57 -3.72 -10.14
N LEU A 173 -1.19 -4.80 -10.64
CA LEU A 173 -0.61 -5.76 -11.57
C LEU A 173 -0.89 -5.43 -13.04
N PHE A 174 -1.68 -4.38 -13.32
CA PHE A 174 -2.16 -4.06 -14.67
C PHE A 174 -2.89 -5.24 -15.34
N SER A 175 -3.60 -6.08 -14.55
CA SER A 175 -4.21 -7.31 -15.05
C SER A 175 -5.18 -7.08 -16.20
N ILE A 176 -5.99 -6.02 -16.14
CA ILE A 176 -6.99 -5.72 -17.17
C ILE A 176 -6.32 -5.48 -18.54
N PRO A 177 -5.33 -4.57 -18.67
CA PRO A 177 -4.55 -4.43 -19.90
C PRO A 177 -3.97 -5.74 -20.44
N PHE A 178 -3.38 -6.59 -19.59
CA PHE A 178 -2.84 -7.89 -20.04
C PHE A 178 -3.92 -8.84 -20.57
N LEU A 179 -5.09 -8.88 -19.92
CA LEU A 179 -6.22 -9.70 -20.38
C LEU A 179 -6.79 -9.19 -21.72
N ILE A 180 -6.90 -7.86 -21.87
CA ILE A 180 -7.33 -7.25 -23.13
C ILE A 180 -6.31 -7.57 -24.23
N ALA A 181 -5.02 -7.40 -23.97
CA ALA A 181 -3.97 -7.71 -24.94
C ALA A 181 -3.99 -9.20 -25.35
N ALA A 182 -4.16 -10.13 -24.40
CA ALA A 182 -4.31 -11.55 -24.69
C ALA A 182 -5.55 -11.86 -25.54
N LEU A 183 -6.67 -11.17 -25.30
CA LEU A 183 -7.87 -11.32 -26.13
C LEU A 183 -7.64 -10.83 -27.57
N PHE A 184 -7.04 -9.65 -27.74
CA PHE A 184 -6.68 -9.13 -29.08
C PHE A 184 -5.68 -10.05 -29.79
N ASN A 185 -4.72 -10.60 -29.05
CA ASN A 185 -3.74 -11.55 -29.57
C ASN A 185 -4.38 -12.85 -30.08
N PHE A 186 -5.55 -13.24 -29.55
CA PHE A 186 -6.29 -14.42 -30.00
C PHE A 186 -7.17 -14.15 -31.24
N ALA A 187 -7.43 -12.88 -31.58
CA ALA A 187 -8.33 -12.51 -32.68
C ALA A 187 -7.96 -13.13 -34.05
N PRO A 188 -6.67 -13.23 -34.46
CA PRO A 188 -6.30 -13.87 -35.72
C PRO A 188 -6.81 -15.31 -35.85
N VAL A 189 -6.78 -16.09 -34.76
CA VAL A 189 -7.25 -17.48 -34.76
C VAL A 189 -8.74 -17.55 -35.07
N LEU A 190 -9.54 -16.57 -34.63
CA LEU A 190 -10.98 -16.55 -34.87
C LEU A 190 -11.34 -16.24 -36.33
N VAL A 191 -10.45 -15.58 -37.08
CA VAL A 191 -10.72 -15.16 -38.47
C VAL A 191 -10.12 -16.10 -39.53
N THR A 192 -9.19 -16.97 -39.17
CA THR A 192 -8.47 -17.84 -40.15
C THR A 192 -9.05 -19.24 -40.33
N ASN A 193 -10.29 -19.53 -39.88
CA ASN A 193 -10.90 -20.87 -39.93
C ASN A 193 -9.98 -21.97 -39.36
N PRO A 194 -9.66 -21.94 -38.06
CA PRO A 194 -8.65 -22.81 -37.47
C PRO A 194 -9.14 -24.26 -37.45
N ILE A 195 -8.21 -25.20 -37.63
CA ILE A 195 -8.51 -26.62 -37.39
C ILE A 195 -8.60 -26.89 -35.87
N GLY A 196 -9.32 -27.95 -35.48
CA GLY A 196 -9.55 -28.25 -34.06
C GLY A 196 -8.28 -28.37 -33.22
N VAL A 197 -7.20 -28.92 -33.78
CA VAL A 197 -5.91 -29.05 -33.09
C VAL A 197 -5.27 -27.68 -32.80
N GLU A 198 -5.32 -26.75 -33.76
CA GLU A 198 -4.80 -25.39 -33.57
C GLU A 198 -5.60 -24.65 -32.50
N LEU A 199 -6.93 -24.81 -32.51
CA LEU A 199 -7.80 -24.19 -31.51
C LEU A 199 -7.52 -24.72 -30.10
N ILE A 200 -7.32 -26.04 -29.95
CA ILE A 200 -6.98 -26.65 -28.66
C ILE A 200 -5.62 -26.13 -28.17
N PHE A 201 -4.61 -26.10 -29.05
CA PHE A 201 -3.26 -25.72 -28.66
C PHE A 201 -3.15 -24.23 -28.32
N VAL A 202 -3.59 -23.35 -29.23
CA VAL A 202 -3.53 -21.90 -29.04
C VAL A 202 -4.52 -21.45 -27.97
N GLY A 203 -5.75 -21.97 -28.00
CA GLY A 203 -6.77 -21.66 -27.01
C GLY A 203 -6.34 -22.12 -25.61
N GLY A 204 -5.74 -23.31 -25.50
CA GLY A 204 -5.16 -23.83 -24.26
C GLY A 204 -4.06 -22.91 -23.70
N ALA A 205 -3.13 -22.45 -24.55
CA ALA A 205 -2.08 -21.53 -24.14
C ALA A 205 -2.64 -20.19 -23.60
N HIS A 206 -3.65 -19.63 -24.26
CA HIS A 206 -4.30 -18.40 -23.82
C HIS A 206 -5.09 -18.61 -22.52
N ALA A 207 -5.82 -19.71 -22.39
CA ALA A 207 -6.54 -20.05 -21.18
C ALA A 207 -5.59 -20.20 -19.97
N LEU A 208 -4.43 -20.84 -20.18
CA LEU A 208 -3.38 -20.94 -19.15
C LEU A 208 -2.83 -19.56 -18.76
N PHE A 209 -2.57 -18.68 -19.72
CA PHE A 209 -2.12 -17.32 -19.43
C PHE A 209 -3.17 -16.52 -18.62
N VAL A 210 -4.45 -16.57 -19.03
CA VAL A 210 -5.55 -15.92 -18.29
C VAL A 210 -5.68 -16.47 -16.87
N LEU A 211 -5.67 -17.79 -16.71
CA LEU A 211 -5.69 -18.44 -15.40
C LEU A 211 -4.51 -17.98 -14.55
N ARG A 212 -3.31 -17.91 -15.14
CA ARG A 212 -2.09 -17.46 -14.45
C ARG A 212 -2.23 -16.03 -13.93
N VAL A 213 -2.80 -15.11 -14.71
CA VAL A 213 -3.07 -13.72 -14.29
C VAL A 213 -4.03 -13.68 -13.10
N ILE A 214 -5.13 -14.44 -13.18
CA ILE A 214 -6.14 -14.51 -12.10
C ILE A 214 -5.53 -15.07 -10.81
N VAL A 215 -4.82 -16.20 -10.89
CA VAL A 215 -4.15 -16.83 -9.74
C VAL A 215 -3.13 -15.89 -9.12
N ALA A 216 -2.34 -15.17 -9.94
CA ALA A 216 -1.36 -14.20 -9.45
C ALA A 216 -2.02 -13.12 -8.59
N ARG A 217 -3.13 -12.57 -9.07
CA ARG A 217 -3.85 -11.49 -8.40
C ARG A 217 -4.41 -11.95 -7.05
N VAL A 218 -5.00 -13.15 -7.01
CA VAL A 218 -5.50 -13.75 -5.76
C VAL A 218 -4.35 -14.07 -4.80
N ALA A 219 -3.25 -14.63 -5.30
CA ALA A 219 -2.08 -14.96 -4.51
C ALA A 219 -1.43 -13.72 -3.90
N ALA A 220 -1.24 -12.64 -4.69
CA ALA A 220 -0.68 -11.38 -4.21
C ALA A 220 -1.54 -10.75 -3.09
N ALA A 221 -2.87 -10.82 -3.21
CA ALA A 221 -3.77 -10.33 -2.17
C ALA A 221 -3.64 -11.13 -0.85
N ARG A 222 -3.49 -12.45 -0.93
CA ARG A 222 -3.30 -13.32 0.26
C ARG A 222 -1.92 -13.18 0.88
N GLN A 223 -0.88 -13.09 0.05
CA GLN A 223 0.51 -12.97 0.49
C GLN A 223 0.72 -11.77 1.42
N ARG A 224 0.01 -10.66 1.14
CA ARG A 224 0.03 -9.45 1.97
C ARG A 224 -0.28 -9.71 3.45
N ALA A 225 -1.27 -10.56 3.74
CA ALA A 225 -1.64 -10.88 5.12
C ALA A 225 -0.59 -11.77 5.81
N ILE A 226 -0.09 -12.77 5.07
CA ILE A 226 0.93 -13.70 5.56
C ILE A 226 2.24 -12.97 5.87
N ASP A 227 2.67 -12.06 5.00
CA ASP A 227 3.91 -11.29 5.21
C ASP A 227 3.80 -10.41 6.45
N LEU A 228 2.65 -9.76 6.66
CA LEU A 228 2.42 -8.93 7.84
C LEU A 228 2.52 -9.75 9.14
N GLU A 229 1.84 -10.89 9.21
CA GLU A 229 1.86 -11.79 10.37
C GLU A 229 3.29 -12.28 10.65
N ARG A 230 4.03 -12.70 9.62
CA ARG A 230 5.42 -13.14 9.75
C ARG A 230 6.33 -12.03 10.28
N PHE A 231 6.19 -10.81 9.78
CA PHE A 231 6.99 -9.69 10.28
C PHE A 231 6.64 -9.33 11.72
N GLN A 232 5.37 -9.41 12.11
CA GLN A 232 4.95 -9.21 13.50
C GLN A 232 5.53 -10.28 14.43
N GLN A 233 5.53 -11.55 14.01
CA GLN A 233 6.18 -12.64 14.75
C GLN A 233 7.69 -12.41 14.89
N LEU A 234 8.36 -11.97 13.82
CA LEU A 234 9.78 -11.63 13.85
C LEU A 234 10.08 -10.46 14.80
N LYS A 235 9.22 -9.42 14.82
CA LYS A 235 9.35 -8.28 15.73
C LYS A 235 9.16 -8.68 17.20
N ALA A 236 8.27 -9.63 17.49
CA ALA A 236 8.03 -10.11 18.84
C ALA A 236 9.20 -10.95 19.41
N GLY A 237 10.13 -11.42 18.57
CA GLY A 237 11.25 -12.28 18.95
C GLY A 237 10.85 -13.76 19.18
N PRO A 238 11.82 -14.67 19.32
CA PRO A 238 11.53 -16.04 19.77
C PRO A 238 10.90 -15.98 21.16
N ARG A 239 9.72 -16.60 21.32
CA ARG A 239 9.13 -16.81 22.65
C ARG A 239 9.89 -17.87 23.42
#